data_AF-A0A3M2C8K0-F1
#
_entry.id   AF-A0A3M2C8K0-F1
#
_cell.length_a   1.000
_cell.length_b   1.000
_cell.length_c   1.000
_cell.angle_alpha   90.00
_cell.angle_beta   90.00
_cell.angle_gamma   90.00
#
_symmetry.space_group_name_H-M   'P 1'
#
loop_
_entity.id
_entity.type
_entity.pdbx_description
1 polymer ?
#
loop_
_entity_poly.entity_id
_entity_poly.type
_entity_poly.pdbx_seq_one_letter_code
_entity_poly.pdbx_strand_id
1 'polypeptide(L)'
;MVRQRTLKNEISATGVGLHSGKQVRLTLRPAGINTGVIFRRVDLSPVKEIPARATNVGDTQLSTSLVKDGVVISTVEHLLSALAGLGVDNAYVDLDA
;
A
#
# COMPACT_ATOMS: atom_id res chain seq x y z
N MET A 1 -22.42 -11.65 -12.49
CA MET A 1 -21.62 -10.41 -12.43
C MET A 1 -20.45 -10.63 -11.48
N VAL A 2 -19.21 -10.41 -11.92
CA VAL A 2 -18.05 -10.43 -11.04
C VAL A 2 -18.12 -9.19 -10.15
N ARG A 3 -18.04 -9.36 -8.83
CA ARG A 3 -18.11 -8.27 -7.84
C ARG A 3 -16.72 -7.86 -7.42
N GLN A 4 -16.56 -6.57 -7.11
CA GLN A 4 -15.35 -6.09 -6.44
C GLN A 4 -15.15 -6.79 -5.09
N ARG A 5 -13.89 -6.94 -4.68
CA ARG A 5 -13.49 -7.57 -3.43
C ARG A 5 -12.70 -6.59 -2.57
N THR A 6 -12.87 -6.74 -1.28
CA THR A 6 -12.08 -6.11 -0.23
C THR A 6 -11.78 -7.17 0.82
N LEU A 7 -10.92 -6.85 1.78
CA LEU A 7 -10.66 -7.71 2.93
C LEU A 7 -11.92 -7.87 3.78
N LYS A 8 -12.11 -9.06 4.35
CA LYS A 8 -13.20 -9.32 5.30
C LYS A 8 -12.93 -8.74 6.68
N ASN A 9 -11.66 -8.81 7.11
CA ASN A 9 -11.17 -8.32 8.39
C ASN A 9 -9.87 -7.57 8.18
N GLU A 10 -9.51 -6.71 9.13
CA GLU A 10 -8.17 -6.14 9.20
C GLU A 10 -7.11 -7.20 9.53
N ILE A 11 -5.92 -7.07 8.94
CA ILE A 11 -4.76 -7.92 9.22
C ILE A 11 -3.53 -7.02 9.40
N SER A 12 -2.70 -7.32 10.41
CA SER A 12 -1.44 -6.62 10.65
C SER A 12 -0.25 -7.57 10.59
N ALA A 13 0.88 -7.07 10.11
CA ALA A 13 2.17 -7.75 10.13
C ALA A 13 3.29 -6.76 10.46
N THR A 14 4.36 -7.25 11.07
CA THR A 14 5.56 -6.46 11.36
C THR A 14 6.74 -7.07 10.62
N GLY A 15 7.57 -6.24 10.00
CA GLY A 15 8.74 -6.68 9.25
C GLY A 15 9.80 -5.59 9.16
N VAL A 16 10.76 -5.79 8.25
CA VAL A 16 11.85 -4.85 7.98
C VAL A 16 11.85 -4.54 6.49
N GLY A 17 11.97 -3.25 6.14
CA GLY A 17 12.08 -2.81 4.75
C GLY A 17 13.40 -3.28 4.13
N LEU A 18 13.32 -3.96 2.98
CA LEU A 18 14.47 -4.60 2.33
C LEU A 18 15.64 -3.63 2.08
N HIS A 19 15.35 -2.43 1.56
CA HIS A 19 16.38 -1.45 1.21
C HIS A 19 16.66 -0.42 2.30
N SER A 20 15.70 -0.17 3.19
CA SER A 20 15.84 0.84 4.24
C SER A 20 16.38 0.29 5.56
N GLY A 21 16.23 -1.02 5.81
CA GLY A 21 16.55 -1.65 7.09
C GLY A 21 15.65 -1.21 8.24
N LYS A 22 14.62 -0.39 7.98
CA LYS A 22 13.70 0.10 9.01
C LYS A 22 12.67 -0.94 9.37
N GLN A 23 12.40 -1.10 10.66
CA GLN A 23 11.23 -1.84 11.12
C GLN A 23 9.96 -1.11 10.68
N VAL A 24 8.97 -1.85 10.21
CA VAL A 24 7.68 -1.34 9.77
C VAL A 24 6.57 -2.24 10.26
N ARG A 25 5.50 -1.64 10.78
CA ARG A 25 4.22 -2.30 10.98
C ARG A 25 3.29 -1.94 9.82
N LEU A 26 2.81 -2.97 9.14
CA LEU A 26 1.86 -2.84 8.04
C LEU A 26 0.49 -3.36 8.48
N THR A 27 -0.56 -2.58 8.20
CA THR A 27 -1.94 -2.97 8.47
C THR A 27 -2.78 -2.86 7.19
N LEU A 28 -3.35 -3.99 6.77
CA LEU A 28 -4.27 -4.07 5.64
C LEU A 28 -5.71 -3.94 6.14
N ARG A 29 -6.44 -2.93 5.66
CA ARG A 29 -7.81 -2.65 6.09
C ARG A 29 -8.80 -2.74 4.94
N PRO A 30 -10.06 -3.16 5.21
CA PRO A 30 -11.12 -3.09 4.22
C PRO A 30 -11.32 -1.65 3.72
N ALA A 31 -11.67 -1.51 2.44
CA ALA A 31 -12.02 -0.23 1.85
C ALA A 31 -13.35 -0.30 1.08
N GLY A 32 -13.98 0.87 0.90
CA GLY A 32 -15.23 1.00 0.17
C GLY A 32 -15.11 0.66 -1.33
N ILE A 33 -16.24 0.48 -1.98
CA ILE A 33 -16.31 0.21 -3.43
C ILE A 33 -15.66 1.38 -4.21
N ASN A 34 -14.93 1.06 -5.28
CA ASN A 34 -14.21 2.02 -6.14
C ASN A 34 -13.07 2.80 -5.46
N THR A 35 -12.64 2.39 -4.27
CA THR A 35 -11.48 2.98 -3.60
C THR A 35 -10.18 2.66 -4.36
N GLY A 36 -10.06 1.42 -4.84
CA GLY A 36 -8.78 0.87 -5.27
C GLY A 36 -7.88 0.52 -4.07
N VAL A 37 -6.59 0.29 -4.35
CA VAL A 37 -5.57 0.12 -3.32
C VAL A 37 -4.93 1.47 -3.00
N ILE A 38 -4.96 1.89 -1.75
CA ILE A 38 -4.38 3.16 -1.27
C ILE A 38 -3.38 2.87 -0.16
N PHE A 39 -2.12 3.25 -0.38
CA PHE A 39 -1.08 3.21 0.65
C PHE A 39 -1.13 4.47 1.52
N ARG A 40 -0.92 4.32 2.83
CA ARG A 40 -1.07 5.40 3.81
C ARG A 40 0.07 5.40 4.80
N ARG A 41 0.78 6.53 4.86
CA ARG A 41 1.81 6.81 5.86
C ARG A 41 1.15 7.34 7.13
N VAL A 42 0.91 6.45 8.08
CA VAL A 42 0.16 6.75 9.31
C VAL A 42 1.03 7.30 10.44
N ASP A 43 2.35 7.24 10.29
CA ASP A 43 3.34 7.90 11.13
C ASP A 43 3.42 9.42 10.89
N LEU A 44 2.86 9.91 9.78
CA LEU A 44 2.83 11.33 9.45
C LEU A 44 1.54 12.02 9.94
N SER A 45 1.63 13.31 10.26
CA SER A 45 0.49 14.14 10.65
C SER A 45 0.37 15.38 9.73
N PRO A 46 -0.71 15.51 8.94
CA PRO A 46 -1.78 14.52 8.75
C PRO A 46 -1.30 13.28 8.00
N VAL A 47 -2.04 12.17 8.12
CA VAL A 47 -1.81 10.93 7.36
C VAL A 47 -1.72 11.25 5.87
N LYS A 48 -0.73 10.68 5.20
CA LYS A 48 -0.49 10.91 3.77
C LYS A 48 -0.89 9.69 2.97
N GLU A 49 -1.78 9.89 2.00
CA GLU A 49 -2.35 8.82 1.18
C GLU A 49 -1.84 8.88 -0.26
N ILE A 50 -1.38 7.74 -0.77
CA ILE A 50 -0.90 7.57 -2.14
C ILE A 50 -1.65 6.40 -2.79
N PRO A 51 -2.57 6.67 -3.74
CA PRO A 51 -3.19 5.62 -4.53
C PRO A 51 -2.16 4.80 -5.31
N ALA A 52 -2.30 3.48 -5.32
CA ALA A 52 -1.46 2.58 -6.10
C ALA A 52 -1.83 2.65 -7.61
N ARG A 53 -1.40 3.74 -8.26
CA ARG A 53 -1.64 4.01 -9.69
C ARG A 53 -0.33 4.29 -10.38
N ALA A 54 -0.24 3.93 -11.66
CA ALA A 54 0.94 4.17 -12.49
C ALA A 54 1.37 5.66 -12.47
N THR A 55 0.42 6.59 -12.41
CA THR A 55 0.68 8.03 -12.34
C THR A 55 1.39 8.48 -11.07
N ASN A 56 1.40 7.67 -10.01
CA ASN A 56 2.09 7.95 -8.76
C ASN A 56 3.40 7.15 -8.64
N VAL A 57 3.81 6.39 -9.66
CA VAL A 57 5.13 5.74 -9.66
C VAL A 57 6.19 6.82 -9.88
N GLY A 58 7.15 6.91 -8.95
CA GLY A 58 8.25 7.87 -9.01
C GLY A 58 9.57 7.19 -9.37
N ASP A 59 10.20 6.57 -8.38
CA ASP A 59 11.46 5.83 -8.57
C ASP A 59 11.20 4.34 -8.87
N THR A 60 11.99 3.78 -9.77
CA THR A 60 11.97 2.38 -10.18
C THR A 60 13.33 1.69 -10.02
N GLN A 61 14.33 2.38 -9.47
CA GLN A 61 15.63 1.77 -9.19
C GLN A 61 15.51 0.84 -7.98
N LEU A 62 15.94 -0.41 -8.14
CA LEU A 62 15.84 -1.52 -7.16
C LEU A 62 14.43 -2.01 -6.82
N SER A 63 13.43 -1.12 -6.77
CA SER A 63 12.05 -1.44 -6.43
C SER A 63 11.06 -0.47 -7.08
N THR A 64 9.76 -0.78 -7.07
CA THR A 64 8.72 0.20 -7.44
C THR A 64 8.39 1.08 -6.23
N SER A 65 8.54 2.39 -6.39
CA SER A 65 8.19 3.36 -5.35
C SER A 65 7.04 4.26 -5.78
N LEU A 66 6.05 4.43 -4.89
CA LEU A 66 4.99 5.41 -5.05
C LEU A 66 5.42 6.74 -4.43
N VAL A 67 5.19 7.84 -5.14
CA VAL A 67 5.57 9.19 -4.74
C VAL A 67 4.40 10.14 -4.93
N LYS A 68 4.12 10.95 -3.91
CA LYS A 68 3.12 12.02 -3.96
C LYS A 68 3.40 13.06 -2.90
N ASP A 69 3.34 14.35 -3.27
CA ASP A 69 3.50 15.48 -2.34
C ASP A 69 4.77 15.39 -1.46
N GLY A 70 5.89 14.90 -2.04
CA GLY A 70 7.17 14.71 -1.35
C GLY A 70 7.26 13.49 -0.43
N VAL A 71 6.21 12.67 -0.35
CA VAL A 71 6.18 11.41 0.43
C VAL A 71 6.48 10.25 -0.50
N VAL A 72 7.27 9.29 -0.01
CA VAL A 72 7.68 8.09 -0.75
C VAL A 72 7.27 6.84 0.02
N ILE A 73 6.75 5.85 -0.70
CA ILE A 73 6.48 4.49 -0.21
C ILE A 73 7.14 3.52 -1.19
N SER A 74 8.19 2.85 -0.73
CA SER A 74 9.02 1.98 -1.58
C SER A 74 8.63 0.51 -1.47
N THR A 75 9.00 -0.27 -2.50
CA THR A 75 8.88 -1.74 -2.51
C THR A 75 7.43 -2.21 -2.40
N VAL A 76 6.54 -1.64 -3.22
CA VAL A 76 5.10 -1.97 -3.23
C VAL A 76 4.76 -3.22 -4.04
N GLU A 77 5.65 -3.64 -4.94
CA GLU A 77 5.39 -4.60 -6.02
C GLU A 77 4.97 -6.00 -5.55
N HIS A 78 5.59 -6.55 -4.49
CA HIS A 78 5.24 -7.88 -4.02
C HIS A 78 3.87 -7.92 -3.33
N LEU A 79 3.55 -6.90 -2.54
CA LEU A 79 2.24 -6.80 -1.90
C LEU A 79 1.15 -6.58 -2.95
N LEU A 80 1.39 -5.70 -3.92
CA LEU A 80 0.45 -5.49 -5.03
C LEU A 80 0.26 -6.76 -5.88
N SER A 81 1.32 -7.54 -6.10
CA SER A 81 1.24 -8.84 -6.77
C SER A 81 0.34 -9.82 -6.00
N ALA A 82 0.47 -9.90 -4.67
CA ALA A 82 -0.39 -10.75 -3.84
C ALA A 82 -1.86 -10.30 -3.86
N LEU A 83 -2.12 -8.99 -3.75
CA LEU A 83 -3.47 -8.44 -3.83
C LEU A 83 -4.11 -8.72 -5.20
N ALA A 84 -3.35 -8.53 -6.29
CA ALA A 84 -3.79 -8.82 -7.64
C ALA A 84 -4.08 -10.31 -7.84
N GLY A 85 -3.18 -11.20 -7.37
CA GLY A 85 -3.34 -12.65 -7.46
C GLY A 85 -4.58 -13.19 -6.73
N LEU A 86 -5.02 -12.51 -5.66
CA LEU A 86 -6.24 -12.83 -4.92
C LEU A 86 -7.49 -12.07 -5.43
N GLY A 87 -7.31 -11.14 -6.36
CA GLY A 87 -8.36 -10.29 -6.90
C GLY A 87 -8.93 -9.31 -5.88
N VAL A 88 -8.10 -8.73 -5.00
CA VAL A 88 -8.52 -7.67 -4.07
C VAL A 88 -8.53 -6.33 -4.81
N ASP A 89 -9.73 -5.78 -5.02
CA ASP A 89 -9.90 -4.51 -5.73
C ASP A 89 -9.71 -3.29 -4.81
N ASN A 90 -10.16 -3.39 -3.55
CA ASN A 90 -10.20 -2.27 -2.62
C ASN A 90 -9.50 -2.62 -1.30
N ALA A 91 -8.51 -1.82 -0.90
CA ALA A 91 -7.87 -1.93 0.40
C ALA A 91 -7.16 -0.63 0.79
N TYR A 92 -7.13 -0.33 2.09
CA TYR A 92 -6.14 0.59 2.64
C TYR A 92 -4.94 -0.21 3.14
N VAL A 93 -3.74 0.28 2.84
CA VAL A 93 -2.46 -0.29 3.28
C VAL A 93 -1.78 0.74 4.16
N ASP A 94 -1.84 0.55 5.48
CA ASP A 94 -1.24 1.46 6.46
C ASP A 94 0.18 1.01 6.77
N LEU A 95 1.09 1.97 6.88
CA LEU A 95 2.49 1.76 7.24
C LEU A 95 3.01 2.94 8.08
N ASP A 96 3.88 2.63 9.03
CA ASP A 96 4.43 3.57 10.00
C ASP A 96 5.91 3.95 9.76
N ALA A 97 6.44 3.69 8.55
CA ALA A 97 7.83 3.92 8.18
C ALA A 97 8.02 4.54 6.80
#